data_AF-A0A9D8RPR1-F1
#
_entry.id   AF-A0A9D8RPR1-F1
#
_cell.length_a   1.000
_cell.length_b   1.000
_cell.length_c   1.000
_cell.angle_alpha   90.00
_cell.angle_beta   90.00
_cell.angle_gamma   90.00
#
_symmetry.space_group_name_H-M   'P 1'
#
loop_
_entity.id
_entity.type
_entity.pdbx_description
1 polymer ?
#
loop_
_entity_poly.entity_id
_entity_poly.type
_entity_poly.pdbx_seq_one_letter_code
_entity_poly.pdbx_strand_id
1 'polypeptide(L)'
;MNVCEQILLYAQGELEGADKAEFETHLAVCQTCQKELAFLKRVDAALVPPAAPQSAVEHIFAKTTRKKSFFAGFNWKPALAGAAMLGLGIFIFLAGLQPDKTAFDAREVIAYMSENLDAEYLSFADDLAALESEF
;
A
#
# COMPACT_ATOMS: atom_id res chain seq x y z
N MET A 1 -32.98 -27.39 -19.25
CA MET A 1 -32.86 -25.92 -19.08
C MET A 1 -33.72 -25.25 -20.13
N ASN A 2 -34.41 -24.16 -19.78
CA ASN A 2 -35.20 -23.40 -20.75
C ASN A 2 -34.24 -22.67 -21.69
N VAL A 3 -33.89 -23.29 -22.83
CA VAL A 3 -32.95 -22.73 -23.82
C VAL A 3 -33.36 -21.32 -24.24
N CYS A 4 -34.66 -20.98 -24.19
CA CYS A 4 -35.18 -19.64 -24.43
C CYS A 4 -34.57 -18.53 -23.56
N GLU A 5 -34.19 -18.82 -22.31
CA GLU A 5 -33.64 -17.82 -21.38
C GLU A 5 -32.25 -17.33 -21.79
N GLN A 6 -31.55 -18.08 -22.65
CA GLN A 6 -30.22 -17.74 -23.14
C GLN A 6 -30.22 -16.72 -24.29
N ILE A 7 -31.39 -16.22 -24.70
CA ILE A 7 -31.51 -15.28 -25.83
C ILE A 7 -30.75 -13.96 -25.64
N LEU A 8 -30.67 -13.46 -24.41
CA LEU A 8 -29.92 -12.24 -24.10
C LEU A 8 -28.41 -12.47 -24.23
N LEU A 9 -27.92 -13.61 -23.75
CA LEU A 9 -26.52 -14.01 -23.88
C LEU A 9 -26.15 -14.22 -25.36
N TYR A 10 -27.04 -14.83 -26.14
CA TYR A 10 -26.87 -14.94 -27.59
C TYR A 10 -26.81 -13.57 -28.27
N ALA A 11 -27.74 -12.66 -27.93
CA ALA A 11 -27.81 -11.33 -28.54
C ALA A 11 -26.58 -10.47 -28.25
N GLN A 12 -25.98 -10.63 -27.06
CA GLN A 12 -24.76 -9.92 -26.64
C GLN A 12 -23.47 -10.60 -27.14
N GLY A 13 -23.57 -11.80 -27.72
CA GLY A 13 -22.42 -12.57 -28.20
C GLY A 13 -21.65 -13.30 -27.10
N GLU A 14 -22.25 -13.51 -25.94
CA GLU A 14 -21.63 -14.18 -24.77
C GLU A 14 -21.77 -15.71 -24.80
N LEU A 15 -22.55 -16.26 -25.73
CA LEU A 15 -22.61 -17.71 -25.97
C LEU A 15 -21.48 -18.16 -26.90
N GLU A 16 -20.70 -19.14 -26.44
CA GLU A 16 -19.58 -19.72 -27.18
C GLU A 16 -19.72 -21.24 -27.35
N GLY A 17 -19.00 -21.80 -28.32
CA GLY A 17 -18.86 -23.25 -28.48
C GLY A 17 -20.18 -24.02 -28.63
N ALA A 18 -20.36 -25.04 -27.80
CA ALA A 18 -21.47 -25.98 -27.88
C ALA A 18 -22.82 -25.32 -27.55
N ASP A 19 -22.84 -24.41 -26.58
CA ASP A 19 -24.07 -23.75 -26.12
C ASP A 19 -24.64 -22.82 -27.21
N LYS A 20 -23.76 -22.17 -27.97
CA LYS A 20 -24.17 -21.37 -29.13
C LYS A 20 -24.81 -22.24 -30.21
N ALA A 21 -24.20 -23.38 -30.53
CA ALA A 21 -24.73 -24.29 -31.55
C ALA A 21 -26.10 -24.87 -31.12
N GLU A 22 -26.24 -25.27 -29.86
CA GLU A 22 -27.52 -25.73 -29.30
C GLU A 22 -28.60 -24.64 -29.40
N PHE A 23 -28.27 -23.40 -29.00
CA PHE A 23 -29.21 -22.30 -29.09
C PHE A 23 -29.60 -21.97 -30.54
N GLU A 24 -28.67 -22.05 -31.49
CA GLU A 24 -28.96 -21.85 -32.92
C GLU A 24 -29.90 -22.93 -33.47
N THR A 25 -29.76 -24.18 -33.02
CA THR A 25 -30.72 -25.24 -33.39
C THR A 25 -32.12 -24.97 -32.81
N HIS A 26 -32.20 -24.46 -31.58
CA HIS A 26 -33.47 -24.05 -30.96
C HIS A 26 -34.09 -22.86 -31.71
N LEU A 27 -33.28 -21.89 -32.10
CA LEU A 27 -33.71 -20.69 -32.83
C LEU A 27 -34.30 -21.03 -34.20
N ALA A 28 -33.86 -22.11 -34.85
CA ALA A 28 -34.44 -22.57 -36.11
C ALA A 28 -35.91 -23.01 -35.99
N VAL A 29 -36.34 -23.45 -34.80
CA VAL A 29 -37.67 -24.05 -34.57
C VAL A 29 -38.59 -23.13 -33.76
N CYS A 30 -38.05 -22.33 -32.85
CA CYS A 30 -38.85 -21.51 -31.94
C CYS A 30 -39.19 -20.12 -32.52
N GLN A 31 -40.44 -19.92 -32.94
CA GLN A 31 -40.90 -18.61 -33.46
C GLN A 31 -40.83 -17.49 -32.42
N THR A 32 -41.01 -17.78 -31.13
CA THR A 32 -40.96 -16.77 -30.07
C THR A 32 -39.55 -16.19 -29.97
N CYS A 33 -38.53 -17.05 -29.89
CA CYS A 33 -37.13 -16.65 -29.84
C CYS A 33 -36.70 -15.89 -31.11
N GLN A 34 -37.21 -16.26 -32.29
CA GLN A 34 -36.94 -15.50 -33.53
C GLN A 34 -37.49 -14.07 -33.47
N LYS A 35 -38.72 -13.88 -32.97
CA LYS A 35 -39.35 -12.56 -32.85
C LYS A 35 -38.64 -11.69 -31.82
N GLU A 36 -38.30 -12.26 -30.67
CA GLU A 36 -37.56 -11.56 -29.62
C GLU A 36 -36.16 -11.14 -30.07
N LEU A 37 -35.43 -12.03 -30.75
CA LEU A 37 -34.11 -11.71 -31.29
C LEU A 37 -34.18 -10.62 -32.36
N ALA A 38 -35.21 -10.65 -33.23
CA ALA A 38 -35.44 -9.60 -34.20
C ALA A 38 -35.76 -8.25 -33.53
N PHE A 39 -36.50 -8.25 -32.43
CA PHE A 39 -36.77 -7.05 -31.65
C PHE A 39 -35.49 -6.50 -31.02
N LEU A 40 -34.70 -7.35 -30.34
CA LEU A 40 -33.43 -6.95 -29.71
C LEU A 40 -32.46 -6.33 -30.73
N LYS A 41 -32.30 -6.94 -31.91
CA LYS A 41 -31.46 -6.40 -32.99
C LYS A 41 -31.93 -5.02 -33.49
N ARG A 42 -33.23 -4.76 -33.54
CA ARG A 42 -33.76 -3.45 -33.93
C ARG A 42 -33.49 -2.38 -32.87
N VAL A 43 -33.66 -2.75 -31.59
CA VAL A 43 -33.37 -1.84 -30.48
C VAL A 43 -31.89 -1.49 -30.45
N ASP A 44 -31.01 -2.49 -30.61
CA ASP A 44 -29.57 -2.28 -30.64
C ASP A 44 -29.16 -1.36 -31.79
N ALA A 45 -29.67 -1.60 -33.00
CA ALA A 45 -29.44 -0.74 -34.15
C ALA A 45 -29.94 0.71 -33.96
N ALA A 46 -31.03 0.90 -33.21
CA ALA A 46 -31.56 2.23 -32.89
C ALA A 46 -30.74 2.94 -31.80
N LEU A 47 -30.06 2.20 -30.93
CA LEU A 47 -29.21 2.72 -29.88
C LEU A 47 -27.79 3.04 -30.35
N VAL A 48 -27.35 2.54 -31.51
CA VAL A 48 -26.05 2.91 -32.09
C VAL A 48 -26.03 4.43 -32.33
N PRO A 49 -25.24 5.20 -31.56
CA PRO A 49 -25.20 6.64 -31.74
C PRO A 49 -24.62 6.95 -33.12
N PRO A 50 -25.07 8.04 -33.78
CA PRO A 50 -24.45 8.47 -35.02
C PRO A 50 -22.96 8.69 -34.79
N ALA A 51 -22.13 8.22 -35.74
CA ALA A 51 -20.68 8.34 -35.65
C ALA A 51 -20.31 9.81 -35.35
N ALA A 52 -19.58 10.01 -34.25
CA ALA A 52 -19.17 11.34 -33.84
C ALA A 52 -18.34 12.01 -34.93
N PRO A 53 -18.50 13.32 -35.16
CA PRO A 53 -17.70 14.04 -36.15
C PRO A 53 -16.21 13.93 -35.78
N GLN A 54 -15.37 13.60 -36.76
CA GLN A 54 -13.93 13.37 -36.55
C GLN A 54 -13.23 14.53 -35.84
N SER A 55 -13.69 15.76 -36.08
CA SER A 55 -13.19 16.97 -35.41
C SER A 55 -13.40 16.97 -33.89
N ALA A 56 -14.52 16.42 -33.39
CA ALA A 56 -14.76 16.31 -31.95
C ALA A 56 -13.80 15.29 -31.30
N VAL A 57 -13.49 14.20 -32.02
CA VAL A 57 -12.56 13.17 -31.59
C VAL A 57 -11.14 13.73 -31.50
N GLU A 58 -10.68 14.43 -32.54
CA GLU A 58 -9.35 15.07 -32.57
C GLU A 58 -9.17 16.08 -31.43
N HIS A 59 -10.18 16.90 -31.13
CA HIS A 59 -10.12 17.85 -30.03
C HIS A 59 -10.01 17.19 -28.65
N ILE A 60 -10.61 16.02 -28.45
CA ILE A 60 -10.50 15.25 -27.20
C ILE A 60 -9.12 14.61 -27.09
N PHE A 61 -8.64 13.97 -28.17
CA PHE A 61 -7.31 13.35 -28.19
C PHE A 61 -6.19 14.37 -28.03
N ALA A 62 -6.30 15.55 -28.64
CA ALA A 62 -5.32 16.63 -28.48
C ALA A 62 -5.21 17.12 -27.02
N LYS A 63 -6.30 17.02 -26.23
CA LYS A 63 -6.29 17.40 -24.81
C LYS A 63 -5.69 16.32 -23.90
N THR A 64 -5.85 15.04 -24.23
CA THR A 64 -5.40 13.92 -23.38
C THR A 64 -3.99 13.42 -23.71
N THR A 65 -3.48 13.66 -24.92
CA THR A 65 -2.15 13.20 -25.35
C THR A 65 -1.00 14.17 -25.04
N ARG A 66 -1.25 15.29 -24.35
CA ARG A 66 -0.16 16.14 -23.86
C ARG A 66 0.62 15.38 -22.80
N LYS A 67 1.65 14.63 -23.22
CA LYS A 67 2.67 14.01 -22.36
C LYS A 67 3.23 15.11 -21.46
N LYS A 68 2.75 15.16 -20.22
CA LYS A 68 3.34 15.99 -19.18
C LYS A 68 4.72 15.38 -18.91
N SER A 69 5.76 16.01 -19.45
CA SER A 69 7.15 15.59 -19.27
C SER A 69 7.43 15.41 -17.78
N PHE A 70 7.51 14.16 -17.34
CA PHE A 70 7.79 13.80 -15.95
C PHE A 70 9.21 14.21 -15.53
N PHE A 71 10.08 14.48 -16.51
CA PHE A 71 11.47 14.89 -16.32
C PHE A 71 11.68 16.40 -16.29
N ALA A 72 10.71 17.23 -16.70
CA ALA A 72 10.85 18.69 -16.66
C ALA A 72 10.69 19.30 -15.25
N GLY A 73 10.32 18.49 -14.24
CA GLY A 73 10.12 18.92 -12.85
C GLY A 73 10.98 18.18 -11.82
N PHE A 74 12.04 17.48 -12.25
CA PHE A 74 12.92 16.71 -11.35
C PHE A 74 13.82 17.67 -10.54
N ASN A 75 13.23 18.33 -9.54
CA ASN A 75 13.96 19.01 -8.47
C ASN A 75 14.77 17.96 -7.72
N TRP A 76 16.10 18.02 -7.72
CA TRP A 76 17.01 17.06 -7.02
C TRP A 76 16.93 17.08 -5.50
N LYS A 77 16.13 17.98 -4.93
CA LYS A 77 15.98 18.15 -3.48
C LYS A 77 15.50 16.90 -2.70
N PRO A 78 14.57 16.04 -3.19
CA PRO A 78 14.13 14.87 -2.45
C PRO A 78 15.15 13.73 -2.50
N ALA A 79 16.02 13.66 -3.52
CA ALA A 79 17.09 12.67 -3.59
C ALA A 79 18.14 12.90 -2.48
N LEU A 80 18.41 14.16 -2.15
CA LEU A 80 19.34 14.55 -1.08
C LEU A 80 18.78 14.23 0.32
N ALA A 81 17.46 14.39 0.53
CA ALA A 81 16.81 14.01 1.79
C ALA A 81 16.84 12.50 2.04
N GLY A 82 16.69 11.68 0.99
CA GLY A 82 16.78 10.22 1.08
C GLY A 82 18.16 9.73 1.50
N ALA A 83 19.23 10.34 0.97
CA ALA A 83 20.61 9.98 1.33
C ALA A 83 20.94 10.26 2.80
N ALA A 84 20.44 11.38 3.36
CA ALA A 84 20.64 11.73 4.77
C ALA A 84 19.97 10.73 5.72
N MET A 85 18.74 10.28 5.39
CA MET A 85 18.00 9.32 6.22
C MET A 85 18.66 7.93 6.22
N LEU A 86 19.17 7.48 5.06
CA LEU A 86 19.93 6.23 4.99
C LEU A 86 21.24 6.31 5.78
N GLY A 87 21.96 7.44 5.69
CA GLY A 87 23.17 7.66 6.48
C GLY A 87 22.93 7.61 7.99
N LEU A 88 21.86 8.25 8.47
CA LEU A 88 21.49 8.22 9.89
C LEU A 88 21.12 6.81 10.37
N GLY A 89 20.36 6.06 9.56
CA GLY A 89 19.97 4.68 9.89
C GLY A 89 21.18 3.74 9.96
N ILE A 90 22.11 3.86 9.02
CA ILE A 90 23.36 3.08 9.01
C ILE A 90 24.22 3.41 10.23
N PHE A 91 24.33 4.70 10.60
CA PHE A 91 25.09 5.13 11.77
C PHE A 91 24.52 4.56 13.08
N ILE A 92 23.20 4.63 13.27
CA ILE A 92 22.53 4.07 14.47
C ILE A 92 22.73 2.56 14.53
N PHE A 93 22.59 1.86 13.40
CA PHE A 93 22.77 0.41 13.33
C PHE A 93 24.20 0.00 13.69
N LEU A 94 25.21 0.71 13.16
CA LEU A 94 26.62 0.45 13.49
C LEU A 94 26.95 0.82 14.94
N ALA A 95 26.38 1.91 15.47
CA ALA A 95 26.55 2.30 16.86
C ALA A 95 25.96 1.26 17.83
N GLY A 96 24.81 0.67 17.50
CA GLY A 96 24.19 -0.40 18.30
C GLY A 96 24.93 -1.75 18.24
N LEU A 97 25.81 -1.94 17.26
CA LEU A 97 26.65 -3.13 17.12
C LEU A 97 28.00 -3.01 17.85
N GLN A 98 28.35 -1.83 18.38
CA GLN A 98 29.53 -1.71 19.22
C GLN A 98 29.23 -2.30 20.60
N PRO A 99 29.96 -3.32 21.08
CA PRO A 99 29.80 -3.83 22.43
C PRO A 99 30.12 -2.71 23.43
N ASP A 100 29.21 -2.51 24.37
CA ASP A 100 29.23 -1.49 25.43
C ASP A 100 30.63 -1.26 26.02
N LYS A 101 31.29 -0.19 25.58
CA LYS A 101 32.37 0.46 26.35
C LYS A 101 31.79 1.41 27.41
N THR A 102 30.48 1.55 27.44
CA THR A 102 29.69 2.37 28.37
C THR A 102 29.00 1.56 29.46
N ALA A 103 29.28 0.24 29.54
CA ALA A 103 29.02 -0.51 30.75
C ALA A 103 29.88 0.11 31.86
N PHE A 104 29.30 1.10 32.54
CA PHE A 104 29.77 1.66 33.80
C PHE A 104 30.30 0.48 34.62
N ASP A 105 31.59 0.51 34.96
CA ASP A 105 32.26 -0.62 35.59
C ASP A 105 31.72 -0.78 37.01
N ALA A 106 30.54 -1.40 37.11
CA ALA A 106 29.81 -1.57 38.33
C ALA A 106 30.65 -2.36 39.35
N ARG A 107 31.62 -3.15 38.89
CA ARG A 107 32.57 -3.83 39.76
C ARG A 107 33.53 -2.86 40.43
N GLU A 108 34.04 -1.86 39.72
CA GLU A 108 34.93 -0.85 40.29
C GLU A 108 34.19 0.00 41.33
N VAL A 109 32.96 0.40 41.03
CA VAL A 109 32.11 1.17 41.96
C VAL A 109 31.73 0.34 43.19
N ILE A 110 31.37 -0.93 43.02
CA ILE A 110 31.06 -1.83 44.13
C ILE A 110 32.30 -2.08 45.00
N ALA A 111 33.48 -2.22 44.39
CA ALA A 111 34.74 -2.38 45.12
C ALA A 111 35.06 -1.14 45.97
N TYR A 112 34.97 0.06 45.39
CA TYR A 112 35.20 1.32 46.09
C TYR A 112 34.23 1.53 47.26
N MET A 113 32.94 1.26 47.03
CA MET A 113 31.94 1.35 48.10
C MET A 113 32.22 0.34 49.21
N SER A 114 32.63 -0.88 48.90
CA SER A 114 32.93 -1.89 49.92
C SER A 114 34.16 -1.54 50.78
N GLU A 115 35.16 -0.88 50.20
CA GLU A 115 36.39 -0.52 50.91
C GLU A 115 36.18 0.68 51.84
N ASN A 116 35.31 1.63 51.45
CA ASN A 116 35.09 2.86 52.20
C ASN A 116 33.85 2.84 53.09
N LEU A 117 32.96 1.83 52.98
CA LEU A 117 31.72 1.76 53.77
C LEU A 117 32.00 1.71 55.28
N ASP A 118 32.99 0.93 55.69
CA ASP A 118 33.30 0.74 57.12
C ASP A 118 33.85 2.03 57.73
N ALA A 119 34.63 2.80 56.97
CA ALA A 119 35.16 4.09 57.41
C ALA A 119 34.06 5.14 57.56
N GLU A 120 33.14 5.22 56.58
CA GLU A 120 32.00 6.15 56.62
C GLU A 120 30.99 5.77 57.71
N TYR A 121 30.79 4.48 57.98
CA TYR A 121 29.92 4.02 59.06
C TYR A 121 30.49 4.38 60.45
N LEU A 122 31.80 4.20 60.64
CA LEU A 122 32.46 4.56 61.90
C LEU A 122 32.43 6.07 62.15
N SER A 123 32.67 6.91 61.12
CA SER A 123 32.56 8.36 61.29
C SER A 123 31.14 8.80 61.64
N PHE A 124 30.13 8.18 61.02
CA PHE A 124 28.73 8.46 61.32
C PHE A 124 28.35 8.04 62.76
N ALA A 125 28.87 6.91 63.23
CA ALA A 125 28.65 6.46 64.60
C ALA A 125 29.28 7.40 65.64
N ASP A 126 30.48 7.92 65.37
CA ASP A 126 31.14 8.91 66.23
C ASP A 126 30.37 10.24 66.24
N ASP A 127 29.91 10.72 65.09
CA ASP A 127 29.08 11.94 64.99
C ASP A 127 27.75 11.81 65.75
N LEU A 128 27.13 10.63 65.70
CA LEU A 128 25.91 10.33 66.44
C LEU A 128 26.16 10.32 67.96
N ALA A 129 27.27 9.71 68.40
CA ALA A 129 27.64 9.67 69.81
C ALA A 129 27.97 11.08 70.37
N ALA A 130 28.62 11.92 69.55
CA ALA A 130 28.88 13.32 69.90
C ALA A 130 27.57 14.09 70.09
N LEU A 131 26.60 13.93 69.19
CA LEU A 131 25.27 14.53 69.30
C LEU A 131 24.51 14.07 70.54
N GLU A 132 24.57 12.77 70.88
CA GLU A 132 23.90 12.24 72.07
C GLU A 132 24.50 12.81 73.37
N SER A 133 25.80 13.13 73.38
CA SER A 133 26.44 13.76 74.54
C SER A 133 26.09 15.26 74.74
N GLU A 134 25.54 15.91 73.72
CA GLU A 134 25.11 17.31 73.77
C GLU A 134 23.66 17.52 74.27
N PHE A 135 22.87 16.44 74.41
CA PHE A 135 21.49 16.45 74.92
C PHE A 135 21.39 15.89 76.34
#